data_AF-C8XD64-F1
#
_entry.id   AF-C8XD64-F1
#
_cell.length_a   1.000
_cell.length_b   1.000
_cell.length_c   1.000
_cell.angle_alpha   90.00
_cell.angle_beta   90.00
_cell.angle_gamma   90.00
#
_symmetry.space_group_name_H-M   'P 1'
#
loop_
_entity.id
_entity.type
_entity.pdbx_description
1 polymer ?
#
loop_
_entity_poly.entity_id
_entity_poly.type
_entity_poly.pdbx_seq_one_letter_code
_entity_poly.pdbx_strand_id
1 'polypeptide(L)'
;MGRQDLDERAAQLRTAGVPFVRARVVLARRPTSARAGDEAIVHADGSIEGFVGGTCAESTVRVQSLRLLGRPEPLLLRIVPDDGVGRGDGDGHEDGAAEPAGTLTVHNPCLSGGALEIFLDPVVPAPLVLVHGDGPVAQALRQVTEAAGYRCAEAAAQTVPGADAVVVASHGRDETAVLAAAIEAGVGYIGLIASRRRGAAVLAEIAAARPDLAEQLRQRVDTPAGLDLGARTAGEIAVSVLAAIVHSRAHPPARINFAGADETAPNVNGGTEVNDLSRAGIHSGGGDTRADETAPNVNGGTEVADFARAGEVDPREDQGRGRGEAVDPVCGMTVATVPASERAEYDGRTVWFCGPGCRNAFLADPTRYPES
;
A
#
# COMPACT_ATOMS: atom_id res chain seq x y z
N MET A 1 -25.18 20.91 16.02
CA MET A 1 -24.47 21.38 14.82
C MET A 1 -25.43 21.26 13.65
N GLY A 2 -25.64 22.33 12.90
CA GLY A 2 -26.47 22.34 11.70
C GLY A 2 -25.73 21.79 10.49
N ARG A 3 -26.47 21.58 9.38
CA ARG A 3 -25.87 21.12 8.12
C ARG A 3 -24.88 22.13 7.53
N GLN A 4 -25.18 23.43 7.67
CA GLN A 4 -24.29 24.51 7.20
C GLN A 4 -22.95 24.49 7.94
N ASP A 5 -22.97 24.36 9.27
CA ASP A 5 -21.78 24.20 10.11
C ASP A 5 -20.90 23.02 9.63
N LEU A 6 -21.51 21.89 9.25
CA LEU A 6 -20.81 20.71 8.72
C LEU A 6 -20.24 20.94 7.32
N ASP A 7 -20.96 21.65 6.43
CA ASP A 7 -20.45 22.01 5.10
C ASP A 7 -19.24 22.95 5.19
N GLU A 8 -19.29 23.95 6.08
CA GLU A 8 -18.18 24.86 6.37
C GLU A 8 -16.99 24.11 6.97
N ARG A 9 -17.24 23.21 7.94
CA ARG A 9 -16.22 22.37 8.57
C ARG A 9 -15.52 21.47 7.54
N ALA A 10 -16.29 20.83 6.65
CA ALA A 10 -15.75 20.02 5.56
C ALA A 10 -14.97 20.85 4.52
N ALA A 11 -15.28 22.14 4.35
CA ALA A 11 -14.47 23.05 3.54
C ALA A 11 -13.13 23.38 4.21
N GLN A 12 -13.14 23.70 5.51
CA GLN A 12 -11.93 23.97 6.29
C GLN A 12 -10.97 22.77 6.29
N LEU A 13 -11.47 21.56 6.52
CA LEU A 13 -10.66 20.34 6.54
C LEU A 13 -10.02 20.05 5.17
N ARG A 14 -10.78 20.22 4.07
CA ARG A 14 -10.25 20.12 2.69
C ARG A 14 -9.13 21.14 2.44
N THR A 15 -9.33 22.40 2.82
CA THR A 15 -8.31 23.46 2.65
C THR A 15 -7.06 23.20 3.49
N ALA A 16 -7.22 22.64 4.70
CA ALA A 16 -6.12 22.24 5.56
C ALA A 16 -5.43 20.92 5.12
N GLY A 17 -5.98 20.21 4.13
CA GLY A 17 -5.47 18.90 3.70
C GLY A 17 -5.64 17.79 4.73
N VAL A 18 -6.60 17.91 5.64
CA VAL A 18 -6.88 16.92 6.69
C VAL A 18 -7.86 15.86 6.14
N PRO A 19 -7.52 14.55 6.20
CA PRO A 19 -8.42 13.50 5.73
C PRO A 19 -9.61 13.28 6.67
N PHE A 20 -10.80 13.10 6.10
CA PHE A 20 -12.03 12.77 6.82
C PHE A 20 -13.01 11.98 5.94
N VAL A 21 -14.04 11.38 6.53
CA VAL A 21 -15.17 10.79 5.80
C VAL A 21 -16.43 11.59 6.09
N ARG A 22 -17.17 11.97 5.05
CA ARG A 22 -18.51 12.54 5.20
C ARG A 22 -19.51 11.39 5.21
N ALA A 23 -20.21 11.20 6.32
CA ALA A 23 -21.28 10.23 6.47
C ALA A 23 -22.63 10.94 6.34
N ARG A 24 -23.49 10.48 5.41
CA ARG A 24 -24.84 11.01 5.19
C ARG A 24 -25.87 9.90 5.25
N VAL A 25 -26.85 10.02 6.13
CA VAL A 25 -27.99 9.10 6.19
C VAL A 25 -28.87 9.34 4.96
N VAL A 26 -28.88 8.39 4.03
CA VAL A 26 -29.69 8.42 2.80
C VAL A 26 -31.09 7.88 3.08
N LEU A 27 -31.19 6.77 3.81
CA LEU A 27 -32.45 6.13 4.18
C LEU A 27 -32.50 5.85 5.68
N ALA A 28 -33.68 6.08 6.28
CA ALA A 28 -33.96 5.73 7.67
C ALA A 28 -35.32 5.03 7.78
N ARG A 29 -35.30 3.70 7.98
CA ARG A 29 -36.48 2.90 8.29
C ARG A 29 -36.63 2.76 9.80
N ARG A 30 -37.83 3.05 10.30
CA ARG A 30 -38.14 3.11 11.74
C ARG A 30 -38.26 1.72 12.36
N PRO A 31 -38.01 1.59 13.69
CA PRO A 31 -37.63 2.66 14.60
C PRO A 31 -36.12 2.94 14.60
N THR A 32 -35.77 4.21 14.50
CA THR A 32 -34.38 4.71 14.58
C THR A 32 -34.40 6.17 15.04
N SER A 33 -33.33 6.62 15.68
CA SER A 33 -33.13 8.01 16.08
C SER A 33 -32.72 8.91 14.92
N ALA A 34 -32.10 8.34 13.88
CA ALA A 34 -31.69 9.07 12.68
C ALA A 34 -32.84 9.34 11.70
N ARG A 35 -32.63 10.34 10.85
CA ARG A 35 -33.50 10.75 9.76
C ARG A 35 -32.71 10.80 8.46
N ALA A 36 -33.38 10.59 7.33
CA ALA A 36 -32.77 10.86 6.03
C ALA A 36 -32.36 12.35 5.95
N GLY A 37 -31.11 12.60 5.57
CA GLY A 37 -30.49 13.91 5.57
C GLY A 37 -29.71 14.28 6.84
N ASP A 38 -29.68 13.43 7.88
CA ASP A 38 -28.72 13.57 8.99
C ASP A 38 -27.29 13.31 8.49
N GLU A 39 -26.31 14.03 9.03
CA GLU A 39 -24.91 13.98 8.57
C GLU A 39 -23.90 14.06 9.72
N ALA A 40 -22.73 13.46 9.49
CA ALA A 40 -21.55 13.64 10.32
C ALA A 40 -20.25 13.67 9.48
N ILE A 41 -19.21 14.25 10.08
CA ILE A 41 -17.81 14.13 9.67
C ILE A 41 -17.14 13.13 10.62
N VAL A 42 -16.45 12.12 10.06
CA VAL A 42 -15.62 11.18 10.81
C VAL A 42 -14.15 11.47 10.52
N HIS A 43 -13.36 11.70 11.57
CA HIS A 43 -11.94 12.00 11.47
C HIS A 43 -11.06 10.74 11.48
N ALA A 44 -9.79 10.89 11.13
CA ALA A 44 -8.80 9.82 11.14
C ALA A 44 -8.50 9.22 12.53
N ASP A 45 -8.84 9.92 13.62
CA ASP A 45 -8.79 9.41 15.00
C ASP A 45 -10.08 8.68 15.43
N GLY A 46 -11.08 8.61 14.55
CA GLY A 46 -12.39 8.01 14.81
C GLY A 46 -13.37 8.91 15.57
N SER A 47 -13.00 10.16 15.88
CA SER A 47 -13.95 11.14 16.42
C SER A 47 -15.01 11.51 15.37
N ILE A 48 -16.22 11.85 15.83
CA ILE A 48 -17.38 12.13 14.97
C ILE A 48 -17.95 13.49 15.34
N GLU A 49 -17.98 14.41 14.37
CA GLU A 49 -18.68 15.70 14.45
C GLU A 49 -20.01 15.59 13.70
N GLY A 50 -21.16 15.72 14.37
CA GLY A 50 -22.49 15.62 13.75
C GLY A 50 -23.33 14.48 14.31
N PHE A 51 -24.22 13.90 13.50
CA PHE A 51 -25.11 12.80 13.93
C PHE A 51 -25.48 11.87 12.76
N VAL A 52 -25.44 10.56 12.99
CA VAL A 52 -25.82 9.52 12.01
C VAL A 52 -26.70 8.40 12.60
N GLY A 53 -27.09 8.53 13.88
CA GLY A 53 -27.86 7.53 14.61
C GLY A 53 -27.36 7.37 16.05
N GLY A 54 -27.95 6.42 16.79
CA GLY A 54 -27.45 6.08 18.13
C GLY A 54 -26.13 5.30 18.11
N THR A 55 -25.60 5.00 19.29
CA THR A 55 -24.28 4.37 19.51
C THR A 55 -24.01 3.12 18.64
N CYS A 56 -25.02 2.29 18.38
CA CYS A 56 -24.89 1.12 17.50
C CYS A 56 -24.55 1.50 16.05
N ALA A 57 -25.15 2.57 15.52
CA ALA A 57 -24.87 3.08 14.18
C ALA A 57 -23.54 3.85 14.15
N GLU A 58 -23.28 4.69 15.15
CA GLU A 58 -22.02 5.46 15.27
C GLU A 58 -20.78 4.55 15.30
N SER A 59 -20.82 3.46 16.07
CA SER A 59 -19.71 2.48 16.11
C SER A 59 -19.48 1.81 14.75
N THR A 60 -20.53 1.42 14.03
CA THR A 60 -20.40 0.84 12.69
C THR A 60 -19.85 1.87 11.70
N VAL A 61 -20.40 3.09 11.69
CA VAL A 61 -19.93 4.20 10.84
C VAL A 61 -18.47 4.54 11.12
N ARG A 62 -18.04 4.59 12.39
CA ARG A 62 -16.63 4.80 12.76
C ARG A 62 -15.73 3.74 12.14
N VAL A 63 -16.03 2.45 12.37
CA VAL A 63 -15.20 1.33 11.90
C VAL A 63 -15.08 1.31 10.38
N GLN A 64 -16.18 1.52 9.65
CA GLN A 64 -16.12 1.52 8.18
C GLN A 64 -15.43 2.78 7.64
N SER A 65 -15.74 3.98 8.16
CA SER A 65 -15.07 5.22 7.76
C SER A 65 -13.55 5.16 7.91
N LEU A 66 -13.04 4.61 9.03
CA LEU A 66 -11.59 4.45 9.22
C LEU A 66 -10.93 3.52 8.18
N ARG A 67 -11.66 2.52 7.67
CA ARG A 67 -11.18 1.67 6.56
C ARG A 67 -11.12 2.45 5.23
N LEU A 68 -12.12 3.29 4.96
CA LEU A 68 -12.18 4.10 3.73
C LEU A 68 -11.08 5.16 3.67
N LEU A 69 -10.56 5.64 4.81
CA LEU A 69 -9.40 6.54 4.80
C LEU A 69 -8.10 5.87 4.31
N GLY A 70 -8.01 4.54 4.39
CA GLY A 70 -6.91 3.75 3.82
C GLY A 70 -7.13 3.33 2.35
N ARG A 71 -8.39 3.25 1.90
CA ARG A 71 -8.79 2.97 0.52
C ARG A 71 -10.01 3.84 0.17
N PRO A 72 -9.81 5.02 -0.47
CA PRO A 72 -10.84 6.06 -0.59
C PRO A 72 -11.85 5.77 -1.71
N GLU A 73 -12.54 4.64 -1.61
CA GLU A 73 -13.67 4.28 -2.44
C GLU A 73 -14.97 4.59 -1.67
N PRO A 74 -15.89 5.43 -2.20
CA PRO A 74 -17.15 5.71 -1.54
C PRO A 74 -18.01 4.45 -1.34
N LEU A 75 -18.71 4.38 -0.21
CA LEU A 75 -19.44 3.18 0.22
C LEU A 75 -20.86 3.51 0.69
N LEU A 76 -21.85 2.76 0.21
CA LEU A 76 -23.19 2.72 0.80
C LEU A 76 -23.23 1.67 1.90
N LEU A 77 -23.07 2.11 3.15
CA LEU A 77 -23.19 1.27 4.34
C LEU A 77 -24.68 1.05 4.66
N ARG A 78 -25.11 -0.21 4.68
CA ARG A 78 -26.48 -0.62 5.01
C ARG A 78 -26.46 -1.31 6.38
N ILE A 79 -27.04 -0.68 7.39
CA ILE A 79 -27.18 -1.25 8.72
C ILE A 79 -28.59 -1.83 8.83
N VAL A 80 -28.69 -3.14 8.94
CA VAL A 80 -29.96 -3.88 9.05
C VAL A 80 -30.02 -4.65 10.37
N PRO A 81 -31.23 -4.99 10.86
CA PRO A 81 -31.36 -5.90 11.98
C PRO A 81 -30.76 -7.28 11.67
N ASP A 82 -30.27 -7.96 12.69
CA ASP A 82 -30.18 -9.42 12.69
C ASP A 82 -31.62 -9.95 12.83
N ASP A 83 -32.17 -10.57 11.77
CA ASP A 83 -33.55 -11.08 11.75
C ASP A 83 -33.67 -12.49 12.35
N GLY A 84 -32.54 -13.11 12.72
CA GLY A 84 -32.49 -14.44 13.31
C GLY A 84 -32.80 -15.59 12.34
N VAL A 85 -33.09 -15.30 11.08
CA VAL A 85 -33.35 -16.30 10.03
C VAL A 85 -32.02 -16.66 9.37
N GLY A 86 -31.12 -17.24 10.17
CA GLY A 86 -29.74 -17.53 9.73
C GLY A 86 -28.82 -18.21 10.74
N ARG A 87 -29.29 -18.57 11.95
CA ARG A 87 -28.56 -19.51 12.82
C ARG A 87 -28.93 -20.95 12.49
N GLY A 88 -28.50 -21.39 11.30
CA GLY A 88 -28.25 -22.80 11.06
C GLY A 88 -26.88 -23.16 11.62
N ASP A 89 -26.83 -24.15 12.51
CA ASP A 89 -25.57 -24.81 12.89
C ASP A 89 -25.10 -25.69 11.71
N GLY A 90 -24.53 -25.05 10.70
CA GLY A 90 -24.09 -25.67 9.45
C GLY A 90 -23.89 -24.62 8.35
N ASP A 91 -22.64 -24.48 7.89
CA ASP A 91 -22.20 -24.04 6.56
C ASP A 91 -23.15 -23.17 5.71
N GLY A 92 -23.63 -22.07 6.30
CA GLY A 92 -24.61 -21.15 5.71
C GLY A 92 -24.10 -20.34 4.52
N HIS A 93 -24.10 -20.96 3.33
CA HIS A 93 -24.16 -20.28 2.04
C HIS A 93 -25.60 -20.30 1.52
N GLU A 94 -26.45 -19.38 1.98
CA GLU A 94 -27.80 -19.20 1.41
C GLU A 94 -27.97 -17.80 0.79
N ASP A 95 -28.52 -17.79 -0.43
CA ASP A 95 -28.90 -16.64 -1.26
C ASP A 95 -27.83 -15.58 -1.57
N GLY A 96 -26.75 -16.04 -2.22
CA GLY A 96 -25.70 -15.22 -2.82
C GLY A 96 -26.14 -14.36 -4.02
N ALA A 97 -26.93 -13.31 -3.78
CA ALA A 97 -26.86 -12.11 -4.60
C ALA A 97 -25.58 -11.36 -4.20
N ALA A 98 -24.55 -11.37 -5.07
CA ALA A 98 -23.31 -10.64 -4.80
C ALA A 98 -23.62 -9.16 -4.46
N GLU A 99 -23.12 -8.67 -3.32
CA GLU A 99 -23.35 -7.27 -2.93
C GLU A 99 -22.86 -6.35 -4.05
N PRO A 100 -23.67 -5.38 -4.52
CA PRO A 100 -23.24 -4.47 -5.57
C PRO A 100 -21.98 -3.73 -5.16
N ALA A 101 -21.00 -3.64 -6.07
CA ALA A 101 -19.75 -2.92 -5.81
C ALA A 101 -20.03 -1.51 -5.26
N GLY A 102 -19.37 -1.15 -4.15
CA GLY A 102 -19.66 0.09 -3.41
C GLY A 102 -20.82 -0.01 -2.42
N THR A 103 -21.32 -1.21 -2.09
CA THR A 103 -22.29 -1.46 -1.00
C THR A 103 -21.67 -2.38 0.05
N LEU A 104 -22.02 -2.19 1.32
CA LEU A 104 -21.70 -3.11 2.41
C LEU A 104 -22.90 -3.23 3.35
N THR A 105 -23.45 -4.43 3.51
CA THR A 105 -24.48 -4.70 4.52
C THR A 105 -23.86 -5.21 5.83
N VAL A 106 -24.23 -4.58 6.94
CA VAL A 106 -23.84 -4.99 8.30
C VAL A 106 -25.09 -5.31 9.10
N HIS A 107 -25.20 -6.56 9.53
CA HIS A 107 -26.24 -7.00 10.46
C HIS A 107 -25.83 -6.58 11.87
N ASN A 108 -26.69 -5.80 12.53
CA ASN A 108 -26.45 -5.35 13.89
C ASN A 108 -27.51 -6.00 14.82
N PRO A 109 -27.12 -6.76 15.86
CA PRO A 109 -28.05 -7.43 16.78
C PRO A 109 -28.81 -6.47 17.71
N CYS A 110 -28.88 -5.18 17.37
CA CYS A 110 -29.65 -4.18 18.08
C CYS A 110 -31.15 -4.44 17.96
N LEU A 111 -31.80 -4.70 19.11
CA LEU A 111 -33.24 -4.98 19.30
C LEU A 111 -34.23 -3.93 18.76
N SER A 112 -33.77 -2.90 18.06
CA SER A 112 -34.62 -1.83 17.52
C SER A 112 -35.43 -2.28 16.29
N GLY A 113 -34.89 -3.12 15.41
CA GLY A 113 -35.58 -3.54 14.18
C GLY A 113 -35.69 -2.46 13.09
N GLY A 114 -35.05 -1.30 13.28
CA GLY A 114 -34.90 -0.28 12.25
C GLY A 114 -33.75 -0.59 11.28
N ALA A 115 -33.73 0.07 10.12
CA ALA A 115 -32.65 -0.06 9.15
C ALA A 115 -32.18 1.31 8.65
N LEU A 116 -30.88 1.45 8.41
CA LEU A 116 -30.24 2.67 7.93
C LEU A 116 -29.47 2.37 6.64
N GLU A 117 -29.50 3.30 5.69
CA GLU A 117 -28.55 3.31 4.57
C GLU A 117 -27.81 4.65 4.63
N ILE A 118 -26.49 4.58 4.76
CA ILE A 118 -25.59 5.69 5.05
C ILE A 118 -24.52 5.73 3.97
N PHE A 119 -24.47 6.80 3.19
CA PHE A 119 -23.40 7.01 2.22
C PHE A 119 -22.17 7.56 2.94
N LEU A 120 -21.04 6.89 2.77
CA LEU A 120 -19.75 7.24 3.33
C LEU A 120 -18.84 7.70 2.18
N ASP A 121 -18.50 8.99 2.19
CA ASP A 121 -17.72 9.66 1.15
C ASP A 121 -16.34 10.06 1.71
N PRO A 122 -15.26 9.29 1.41
CA PRO A 122 -13.92 9.55 1.93
C PRO A 122 -13.26 10.72 1.20
N VAL A 123 -12.97 11.78 1.96
CA VAL A 123 -12.27 12.97 1.48
C VAL A 123 -10.83 12.92 2.00
N VAL A 124 -9.94 12.37 1.19
CA VAL A 124 -8.50 12.37 1.45
C VAL A 124 -7.80 13.46 0.63
N PRO A 125 -6.73 14.11 1.14
CA PRO A 125 -5.96 15.05 0.35
C PRO A 125 -5.28 14.34 -0.82
N ALA A 126 -5.12 15.04 -1.94
CA ALA A 126 -4.32 14.53 -3.06
C ALA A 126 -2.89 14.18 -2.61
N PRO A 127 -2.26 13.10 -3.12
CA PRO A 127 -0.99 12.64 -2.59
C PRO A 127 0.12 13.67 -2.82
N LEU A 128 1.03 13.79 -1.86
CA LEU A 128 2.12 14.76 -1.88
C LEU A 128 3.43 14.12 -2.36
N VAL A 129 3.95 14.64 -3.48
CA VAL A 129 5.29 14.33 -3.99
C VAL A 129 6.21 15.50 -3.71
N LEU A 130 7.35 15.25 -3.07
CA LEU A 130 8.42 16.24 -2.94
C LEU A 130 9.51 15.98 -3.98
N VAL A 131 9.90 17.02 -4.72
CA VAL A 131 10.95 16.95 -5.75
C VAL A 131 12.12 17.84 -5.35
N HIS A 132 13.28 17.23 -5.10
CA HIS A 132 14.52 17.96 -4.78
C HIS A 132 15.37 18.17 -6.04
N GLY A 133 15.80 19.41 -6.27
CA GLY A 133 16.57 19.81 -7.45
C GLY A 133 15.79 20.72 -8.41
N ASP A 134 16.54 21.41 -9.25
CA ASP A 134 16.13 22.50 -10.16
C ASP A 134 16.34 22.18 -11.65
N GLY A 135 16.99 21.05 -11.96
CA GLY A 135 17.29 20.64 -13.34
C GLY A 135 16.08 20.24 -14.18
N PRO A 136 16.24 20.03 -15.50
CA PRO A 136 15.13 19.79 -16.43
C PRO A 136 14.23 18.60 -16.06
N VAL A 137 14.80 17.53 -15.49
CA VAL A 137 14.02 16.36 -15.04
C VAL A 137 13.18 16.69 -13.81
N ALA A 138 13.70 17.49 -12.87
CA ALA A 138 12.94 17.94 -11.71
C ALA A 138 11.75 18.83 -12.13
N GLN A 139 11.99 19.76 -13.07
CA GLN A 139 10.94 20.62 -13.62
C GLN A 139 9.85 19.81 -14.36
N ALA A 140 10.26 18.87 -15.22
CA ALA A 140 9.33 17.98 -15.91
C ALA A 140 8.53 17.10 -14.93
N LEU A 141 9.18 16.59 -13.87
CA LEU A 141 8.52 15.79 -12.85
C LEU A 141 7.46 16.57 -12.09
N ARG A 142 7.74 17.82 -11.68
CA ARG A 142 6.73 18.70 -11.06
C ARG A 142 5.50 18.86 -11.97
N GLN A 143 5.72 19.16 -13.26
CA GLN A 143 4.66 19.33 -14.26
C GLN A 143 3.77 18.10 -14.46
N VAL A 144 4.36 16.91 -14.69
CA VAL A 144 3.54 15.68 -14.92
C VAL A 144 2.82 15.23 -13.65
N THR A 145 3.42 15.46 -12.48
CA THR A 145 2.84 15.14 -11.17
C THR A 145 1.60 16.00 -10.89
N GLU A 146 1.71 17.32 -11.06
CA GLU A 146 0.59 18.25 -10.91
C GLU A 146 -0.51 17.97 -11.96
N ALA A 147 -0.15 17.69 -13.21
CA ALA A 147 -1.10 17.33 -14.27
C ALA A 147 -1.84 16.02 -14.00
N ALA A 148 -1.23 15.09 -13.25
CA ALA A 148 -1.85 13.85 -12.79
C ALA A 148 -2.70 14.01 -11.52
N GLY A 149 -2.88 15.24 -11.02
CA GLY A 149 -3.72 15.55 -9.85
C GLY A 149 -3.05 15.34 -8.49
N TYR A 150 -1.73 15.16 -8.45
CA TYR A 150 -0.95 15.09 -7.21
C TYR A 150 -0.60 16.50 -6.72
N ARG A 151 -0.41 16.66 -5.41
CA ARG A 151 0.26 17.85 -4.86
C ARG A 151 1.75 17.69 -5.07
N CYS A 152 2.41 18.72 -5.62
CA CYS A 152 3.86 18.75 -5.75
C CYS A 152 4.45 19.90 -4.92
N ALA A 153 5.59 19.67 -4.29
CA ALA A 153 6.36 20.70 -3.61
C ALA A 153 7.87 20.42 -3.71
N GLU A 154 8.69 21.37 -3.25
CA GLU A 154 10.14 21.21 -3.20
C GLU A 154 10.57 20.44 -1.94
N ALA A 155 11.45 19.45 -2.07
CA ALA A 155 12.01 18.76 -0.92
C ALA A 155 13.17 19.56 -0.31
N ALA A 156 13.01 19.95 0.95
CA ALA A 156 14.06 20.56 1.78
C ALA A 156 14.70 19.50 2.69
N ALA A 157 16.00 19.65 2.97
CA ALA A 157 16.81 18.66 3.69
C ALA A 157 16.41 18.40 5.17
N GLN A 158 15.39 19.08 5.71
CA GLN A 158 15.03 19.05 7.14
C GLN A 158 13.53 18.77 7.39
N THR A 159 12.69 18.65 6.35
CA THR A 159 11.23 18.56 6.53
C THR A 159 10.58 17.68 5.46
N VAL A 160 10.21 16.44 5.85
CA VAL A 160 9.38 15.51 5.06
C VAL A 160 8.18 14.90 5.83
N PRO A 161 7.50 15.55 6.81
CA PRO A 161 6.28 14.97 7.38
C PRO A 161 5.15 14.87 6.31
N GLY A 162 4.55 13.69 6.17
CA GLY A 162 3.33 13.51 5.39
C GLY A 162 3.48 13.53 3.85
N ALA A 163 4.69 13.34 3.33
CA ALA A 163 4.89 13.10 1.90
C ALA A 163 4.64 11.62 1.54
N ASP A 164 3.92 11.38 0.45
CA ASP A 164 3.71 10.05 -0.11
C ASP A 164 4.94 9.57 -0.91
N ALA A 165 5.64 10.52 -1.55
CA ALA A 165 6.84 10.25 -2.34
C ALA A 165 7.89 11.37 -2.21
N VAL A 166 9.17 11.00 -2.31
CA VAL A 166 10.31 11.91 -2.46
C VAL A 166 11.13 11.48 -3.68
N VAL A 167 11.50 12.45 -4.52
CA VAL A 167 12.38 12.23 -5.67
C VAL A 167 13.53 13.23 -5.68
N VAL A 168 14.76 12.73 -5.75
CA VAL A 168 15.99 13.50 -5.75
C VAL A 168 16.59 13.56 -7.16
N ALA A 169 16.80 14.77 -7.67
CA ALA A 169 17.22 15.03 -9.06
C ALA A 169 18.26 16.18 -9.17
N SER A 170 18.95 16.52 -8.09
CA SER A 170 19.85 17.69 -7.99
C SER A 170 21.28 17.48 -8.52
N HIS A 171 21.65 16.27 -8.95
CA HIS A 171 22.95 15.92 -9.53
C HIS A 171 24.16 16.15 -8.58
N GLY A 172 23.94 16.18 -7.26
CA GLY A 172 25.00 16.16 -6.24
C GLY A 172 24.98 17.27 -5.20
N ARG A 173 23.90 18.06 -5.14
CA ARG A 173 23.68 19.03 -4.06
C ARG A 173 22.68 18.43 -3.09
N ASP A 174 23.08 18.29 -1.83
CA ASP A 174 22.25 17.90 -0.68
C ASP A 174 21.45 16.57 -0.82
N GLU A 175 21.81 15.72 -1.80
CA GLU A 175 21.15 14.45 -2.12
C GLU A 175 21.11 13.51 -0.91
N THR A 176 22.21 13.45 -0.16
CA THR A 176 22.41 12.54 0.98
C THR A 176 21.50 12.87 2.16
N ALA A 177 21.36 14.15 2.49
CA ALA A 177 20.50 14.62 3.58
C ALA A 177 19.01 14.39 3.27
N VAL A 178 18.57 14.68 2.04
CA VAL A 178 17.17 14.48 1.62
C VAL A 178 16.79 13.00 1.61
N LEU A 179 17.66 12.11 1.13
CA LEU A 179 17.41 10.66 1.14
C LEU A 179 17.33 10.10 2.56
N ALA A 180 18.24 10.50 3.47
CA ALA A 180 18.19 10.09 4.87
C ALA A 180 16.89 10.55 5.55
N ALA A 181 16.51 11.82 5.40
CA ALA A 181 15.28 12.37 5.96
C ALA A 181 14.01 11.69 5.42
N ALA A 182 13.99 11.30 4.14
CA ALA A 182 12.87 10.56 3.54
C ALA A 182 12.72 9.14 4.11
N ILE A 183 13.84 8.45 4.36
CA ILE A 183 13.86 7.13 5.01
C ILE A 183 13.33 7.22 6.45
N GLU A 184 13.86 8.17 7.23
CA GLU A 184 13.47 8.41 8.63
C GLU A 184 12.00 8.83 8.76
N ALA A 185 11.49 9.66 7.84
CA ALA A 185 10.08 10.04 7.78
C ALA A 185 9.15 8.91 7.29
N GLY A 186 9.70 7.76 6.87
CA GLY A 186 8.91 6.59 6.50
C GLY A 186 8.22 6.70 5.13
N VAL A 187 8.65 7.61 4.25
CA VAL A 187 8.01 7.92 2.96
C VAL A 187 7.74 6.69 2.09
N GLY A 188 6.56 6.63 1.45
CA GLY A 188 6.10 5.47 0.68
C GLY A 188 6.97 5.15 -0.54
N TYR A 189 7.36 6.16 -1.31
CA TYR A 189 8.28 6.04 -2.46
C TYR A 189 9.50 6.96 -2.30
N ILE A 190 10.71 6.43 -2.50
CA ILE A 190 11.94 7.23 -2.46
C ILE A 190 12.77 6.93 -3.70
N GLY A 191 12.94 7.92 -4.57
CA GLY A 191 13.69 7.77 -5.83
C GLY A 191 14.89 8.70 -5.92
N LEU A 192 16.01 8.19 -6.42
CA LEU A 192 17.19 8.98 -6.82
C LEU A 192 17.41 8.89 -8.33
N ILE A 193 17.26 10.02 -9.03
CA ILE A 193 17.54 10.17 -10.47
C ILE A 193 19.06 10.26 -10.67
N ALA A 194 19.70 9.08 -10.72
CA ALA A 194 21.12 8.91 -10.93
C ALA A 194 21.39 7.65 -11.77
N SER A 195 22.57 7.55 -12.39
CA SER A 195 23.01 6.29 -12.99
C SER A 195 23.28 5.23 -11.91
N ARG A 196 23.12 3.94 -12.22
CA ARG A 196 23.39 2.82 -11.29
C ARG A 196 24.68 2.97 -10.48
N ARG A 197 25.78 3.36 -11.13
CA ARG A 197 27.08 3.60 -10.48
C ARG A 197 27.05 4.81 -9.52
N ARG A 198 26.42 5.92 -9.92
CA ARG A 198 26.31 7.11 -9.08
C ARG A 198 25.38 6.86 -7.89
N GLY A 199 24.23 6.22 -8.12
CA GLY A 199 23.28 5.85 -7.06
C GLY A 199 23.93 5.00 -5.98
N ALA A 200 24.63 3.93 -6.38
CA ALA A 200 25.38 3.10 -5.44
C ALA A 200 26.44 3.88 -4.63
N ALA A 201 27.11 4.86 -5.23
CA ALA A 201 28.08 5.71 -4.53
C ALA A 201 27.39 6.62 -3.49
N VAL A 202 26.28 7.28 -3.85
CA VAL A 202 25.50 8.13 -2.94
C VAL A 202 24.92 7.32 -1.78
N LEU A 203 24.35 6.14 -2.04
CA LEU A 203 23.84 5.26 -0.98
C LEU A 203 24.96 4.75 -0.06
N ALA A 204 26.14 4.43 -0.60
CA ALA A 204 27.30 4.04 0.21
C ALA A 204 27.84 5.19 1.08
N GLU A 205 27.83 6.43 0.58
CA GLU A 205 28.19 7.63 1.34
C GLU A 205 27.26 7.83 2.54
N ILE A 206 25.93 7.75 2.32
CA ILE A 206 24.95 7.85 3.42
C ILE A 206 25.14 6.69 4.39
N ALA A 207 25.30 5.45 3.91
CA ALA A 207 25.48 4.28 4.78
C ALA A 207 26.78 4.33 5.62
N ALA A 208 27.83 4.99 5.12
CA ALA A 208 29.06 5.21 5.89
C ALA A 208 28.88 6.25 7.00
N ALA A 209 28.08 7.30 6.76
CA ALA A 209 27.76 8.32 7.77
C ALA A 209 26.63 7.89 8.74
N ARG A 210 25.72 7.02 8.28
CA ARG A 210 24.52 6.53 8.98
C ARG A 210 24.36 5.01 8.78
N PRO A 211 25.16 4.19 9.48
CA PRO A 211 25.10 2.72 9.34
C PRO A 211 23.73 2.13 9.73
N ASP A 212 23.00 2.81 10.59
CA ASP A 212 21.64 2.49 11.02
C ASP A 212 20.60 2.53 9.88
N LEU A 213 20.83 3.35 8.86
CA LEU A 213 19.96 3.47 7.69
C LEU A 213 20.38 2.55 6.52
N ALA A 214 21.54 1.91 6.59
CA ALA A 214 22.20 1.25 5.45
C ALA A 214 21.34 0.17 4.77
N GLU A 215 20.57 -0.62 5.53
CA GLU A 215 19.69 -1.64 4.96
C GLU A 215 18.40 -1.03 4.39
N GLN A 216 17.82 -0.04 5.08
CA GLN A 216 16.62 0.65 4.60
C GLN A 216 16.90 1.41 3.29
N LEU A 217 18.08 2.03 3.16
CA LEU A 217 18.54 2.69 1.93
C LEU A 217 18.60 1.71 0.75
N ARG A 218 19.13 0.50 0.97
CA ARG A 218 19.22 -0.57 -0.04
C ARG A 218 17.85 -1.11 -0.46
N GLN A 219 16.93 -1.24 0.50
CA GLN A 219 15.59 -1.82 0.26
C GLN A 219 14.56 -0.83 -0.28
N ARG A 220 14.70 0.48 0.01
CA ARG A 220 13.63 1.47 -0.21
C ARG A 220 13.98 2.62 -1.17
N VAL A 221 15.24 2.78 -1.58
CA VAL A 221 15.64 3.83 -2.53
C VAL A 221 15.80 3.26 -3.93
N ASP A 222 14.88 3.63 -4.82
CA ASP A 222 15.00 3.33 -6.25
C ASP A 222 16.11 4.17 -6.88
N THR A 223 17.15 3.51 -7.38
CA THR A 223 18.21 4.19 -8.15
C THR A 223 18.76 3.32 -9.29
N PRO A 224 18.52 3.69 -10.57
CA PRO A 224 17.81 4.89 -11.05
C PRO A 224 16.33 4.87 -10.66
N ALA A 225 15.77 6.03 -10.34
CA ALA A 225 14.33 6.16 -10.09
C ALA A 225 13.50 5.96 -11.36
N GLY A 226 12.28 5.44 -11.19
CA GLY A 226 11.32 5.21 -12.26
C GLY A 226 11.41 3.83 -12.92
N LEU A 227 10.33 3.45 -13.61
CA LEU A 227 10.26 2.19 -14.35
C LEU A 227 11.11 2.24 -15.63
N ASP A 228 11.58 1.09 -16.12
CA ASP A 228 12.28 1.03 -17.41
C ASP A 228 11.28 1.10 -18.58
N LEU A 229 10.98 2.33 -18.99
CA LEU A 229 10.15 2.64 -20.16
C LEU A 229 11.00 2.99 -21.40
N GLY A 230 12.32 2.75 -21.38
CA GLY A 230 13.23 3.18 -22.45
C GLY A 230 13.41 4.70 -22.57
N ALA A 231 13.11 5.45 -21.51
CA ALA A 231 13.08 6.91 -21.47
C ALA A 231 14.43 7.58 -21.82
N ARG A 232 14.38 8.69 -22.58
CA ARG A 232 15.57 9.43 -23.05
C ARG A 232 15.50 10.93 -22.80
N THR A 233 14.30 11.50 -22.76
CA THR A 233 14.04 12.92 -22.50
C THR A 233 13.63 13.15 -21.05
N ALA A 234 13.77 14.40 -20.58
CA ALA A 234 13.33 14.77 -19.23
C ALA A 234 11.84 14.49 -18.97
N GLY A 235 10.98 14.64 -20.00
CA GLY A 235 9.56 14.32 -19.91
C GLY A 235 9.27 12.82 -19.81
N GLU A 236 9.97 11.99 -20.60
CA GLU A 236 9.83 10.53 -20.51
C GLU A 236 10.34 9.98 -19.16
N ILE A 237 11.44 10.53 -18.63
CA ILE A 237 11.96 10.16 -17.30
C ILE A 237 10.97 10.61 -16.21
N ALA A 238 10.38 11.79 -16.33
CA ALA A 238 9.35 12.26 -15.41
C ALA A 238 8.12 11.34 -15.40
N VAL A 239 7.67 10.87 -16.57
CA VAL A 239 6.57 9.89 -16.70
C VAL A 239 6.96 8.53 -16.11
N SER A 240 8.20 8.05 -16.31
CA SER A 240 8.61 6.76 -15.77
C SER A 240 8.75 6.76 -14.25
N VAL A 241 9.17 7.89 -13.66
CA VAL A 241 9.18 8.13 -12.21
C VAL A 241 7.76 8.21 -11.66
N LEU A 242 6.86 8.97 -12.30
CA LEU A 242 5.45 9.03 -11.87
C LEU A 242 4.78 7.65 -11.94
N ALA A 243 5.08 6.84 -12.96
CA ALA A 243 4.58 5.47 -13.06
C ALA A 243 5.05 4.58 -11.90
N ALA A 244 6.30 4.74 -11.43
CA ALA A 244 6.80 4.03 -10.25
C ALA A 244 6.09 4.49 -8.95
N ILE A 245 5.84 5.80 -8.79
CA ILE A 245 5.06 6.35 -7.67
C ILE A 245 3.63 5.78 -7.66
N VAL A 246 2.97 5.69 -8.81
CA VAL A 246 1.64 5.05 -8.93
C VAL A 246 1.70 3.57 -8.57
N HIS A 247 2.70 2.85 -9.08
CA HIS A 247 2.88 1.41 -8.86
C HIS A 247 3.10 1.06 -7.37
N SER A 248 3.96 1.80 -6.68
CA SER A 248 4.26 1.59 -5.25
C SER A 248 3.08 1.95 -4.33
N ARG A 249 2.21 2.89 -4.75
CA ARG A 249 0.98 3.22 -4.02
C ARG A 249 -0.09 2.13 -4.14
N ALA A 250 -0.18 1.47 -5.29
CA ALA A 250 -1.09 0.34 -5.49
C ALA A 250 -0.63 -0.91 -4.72
N HIS A 251 0.68 -1.07 -4.51
CA HIS A 251 1.31 -2.20 -3.83
C HIS A 251 2.16 -1.71 -2.65
N PRO A 252 1.53 -1.18 -1.57
CA PRO A 252 2.28 -0.70 -0.42
C PRO A 252 3.10 -1.86 0.17
N PRO A 253 4.40 -1.67 0.46
CA PRO A 253 5.21 -2.72 1.08
C PRO A 253 4.57 -3.13 2.41
N ALA A 254 4.57 -4.44 2.69
CA ALA A 254 4.01 -4.99 3.91
C ALA A 254 4.61 -4.26 5.12
N ARG A 255 3.77 -3.52 5.86
CA ARG A 255 4.24 -2.69 6.96
C ARG A 255 4.84 -3.58 8.03
N ILE A 256 6.15 -3.43 8.24
CA ILE A 256 6.82 -4.00 9.42
C ILE A 256 6.26 -3.24 10.62
N ASN A 257 5.45 -3.91 11.43
CA ASN A 257 4.87 -3.32 12.63
C ASN A 257 5.99 -3.00 13.61
N PHE A 258 6.31 -1.71 13.76
CA PHE A 258 7.02 -1.22 14.93
C PHE A 258 6.07 -1.33 16.13
N ALA A 259 6.14 -2.47 16.83
CA ALA A 259 5.41 -2.70 18.06
C ALA A 259 5.84 -1.66 19.11
N GLY A 260 4.90 -0.79 19.49
CA GLY A 260 5.21 0.40 20.30
C GLY A 260 3.99 1.23 20.70
N ALA A 261 2.81 0.61 20.80
CA ALA A 261 1.63 1.22 21.40
C ALA A 261 0.92 0.16 22.27
N ASP A 262 0.60 0.55 23.50
CA ASP A 262 0.07 -0.30 24.57
C ASP A 262 -1.40 -0.70 24.31
N GLU A 263 -1.63 -1.95 23.90
CA GLU A 263 -2.97 -2.55 23.85
C GLU A 263 -3.28 -3.29 25.17
N THR A 264 -3.68 -2.54 26.19
CA THR A 264 -4.27 -3.10 27.42
C THR A 264 -5.70 -2.60 27.67
N ALA A 265 -6.62 -3.01 26.79
CA ALA A 265 -8.06 -3.00 27.05
C ALA A 265 -8.59 -4.46 27.04
N PRO A 266 -9.41 -4.89 28.01
CA PRO A 266 -9.54 -6.32 28.33
C PRO A 266 -10.49 -7.09 27.41
N ASN A 267 -10.03 -8.25 26.93
CA ASN A 267 -10.87 -9.29 26.33
C ASN A 267 -11.69 -9.98 27.44
N VAL A 268 -12.98 -9.64 27.54
CA VAL A 268 -13.91 -10.27 28.49
C VAL A 268 -14.58 -11.52 27.89
N ASN A 269 -13.84 -12.63 27.88
CA ASN A 269 -14.43 -13.97 27.81
C ASN A 269 -13.91 -14.79 28.99
N GLY A 270 -14.78 -15.03 29.97
CA GLY A 270 -14.45 -15.78 31.18
C GLY A 270 -14.44 -17.30 30.93
N GLY A 271 -13.50 -18.00 31.57
CA GLY A 271 -13.29 -19.44 31.37
C GLY A 271 -12.30 -20.07 32.36
N THR A 272 -12.54 -19.85 33.66
CA THR A 272 -12.39 -20.83 34.77
C THR A 272 -11.18 -21.81 34.81
N GLU A 273 -10.30 -21.62 35.82
CA GLU A 273 -9.49 -22.66 36.52
C GLU A 273 -8.35 -23.39 35.75
N VAL A 274 -7.20 -23.83 36.31
CA VAL A 274 -6.57 -23.80 37.67
C VAL A 274 -5.02 -23.92 37.56
N ASN A 275 -4.31 -23.55 38.63
CA ASN A 275 -2.93 -23.93 39.08
C ASN A 275 -2.20 -25.08 38.31
N ASP A 276 -0.86 -25.10 38.14
CA ASP A 276 0.17 -24.96 39.19
C ASP A 276 1.65 -24.86 38.65
N LEU A 277 2.59 -24.57 39.55
CA LEU A 277 4.06 -24.77 39.58
C LEU A 277 4.68 -25.79 38.56
N SER A 278 5.90 -25.68 37.98
CA SER A 278 7.14 -25.02 38.45
C SER A 278 8.36 -25.14 37.49
N ARG A 279 9.34 -24.23 37.67
CA ARG A 279 10.83 -24.39 37.59
C ARG A 279 11.51 -25.14 36.42
N ALA A 280 12.21 -24.37 35.59
CA ALA A 280 13.52 -24.66 34.99
C ALA A 280 14.25 -23.29 34.80
N GLY A 281 15.55 -23.04 35.00
CA GLY A 281 16.72 -23.92 35.18
C GLY A 281 17.24 -24.40 33.81
N ILE A 282 18.50 -24.22 33.38
CA ILE A 282 19.72 -23.61 33.94
C ILE A 282 20.62 -23.19 32.73
N HIS A 283 21.67 -22.38 32.96
CA HIS A 283 23.02 -22.30 32.32
C HIS A 283 23.39 -23.15 31.06
N SER A 284 24.41 -22.86 30.22
CA SER A 284 25.35 -21.72 30.01
C SER A 284 26.43 -22.10 28.95
N GLY A 285 27.06 -21.12 28.26
CA GLY A 285 28.35 -21.28 27.52
C GLY A 285 28.25 -21.84 26.07
N GLY A 286 29.24 -21.69 25.19
CA GLY A 286 30.53 -20.95 25.23
C GLY A 286 31.53 -21.44 24.14
N GLY A 287 32.46 -20.57 23.67
CA GLY A 287 33.52 -20.86 22.66
C GLY A 287 33.14 -20.40 21.23
N ASP A 288 33.84 -19.52 20.49
CA ASP A 288 35.29 -19.29 20.22
C ASP A 288 35.87 -20.36 19.25
N THR A 289 36.22 -20.07 17.99
CA THR A 289 37.43 -19.33 17.58
C THR A 289 37.50 -19.04 16.05
N ARG A 290 38.39 -18.10 15.68
CA ARG A 290 39.25 -17.95 14.44
C ARG A 290 39.23 -19.07 13.37
N ALA A 291 39.65 -18.88 12.11
CA ALA A 291 39.96 -17.79 11.17
C ALA A 291 40.52 -18.47 9.88
N ASP A 292 40.52 -17.83 8.69
CA ASP A 292 41.70 -17.77 7.78
C ASP A 292 41.43 -16.89 6.53
N GLU A 293 42.52 -16.52 5.85
CA GLU A 293 42.60 -15.65 4.67
C GLU A 293 42.46 -16.42 3.34
N THR A 294 42.11 -15.74 2.24
CA THR A 294 42.96 -15.57 1.03
C THR A 294 42.18 -15.10 -0.21
N ALA A 295 42.78 -14.15 -0.94
CA ALA A 295 42.56 -13.85 -2.36
C ALA A 295 43.95 -13.88 -3.04
N PRO A 296 44.11 -14.12 -4.37
CA PRO A 296 43.76 -13.14 -5.42
C PRO A 296 43.21 -13.85 -6.72
N ASN A 297 43.20 -13.35 -7.97
CA ASN A 297 43.80 -12.16 -8.60
C ASN A 297 43.06 -11.68 -9.90
N VAL A 298 43.63 -10.66 -10.54
CA VAL A 298 43.28 -9.95 -11.79
C VAL A 298 43.08 -10.75 -13.09
N ASN A 299 42.21 -10.24 -13.97
CA ASN A 299 42.48 -9.65 -15.32
C ASN A 299 41.10 -9.29 -15.96
N GLY A 300 40.89 -8.27 -16.78
CA GLY A 300 41.81 -7.38 -17.50
C GLY A 300 41.63 -7.54 -19.02
N GLY A 301 40.72 -6.79 -19.66
CA GLY A 301 40.51 -6.86 -21.12
C GLY A 301 39.26 -6.12 -21.63
N THR A 302 39.46 -5.27 -22.63
CA THR A 302 38.42 -4.47 -23.32
C THR A 302 38.07 -5.11 -24.65
N GLU A 303 36.79 -5.36 -24.96
CA GLU A 303 36.35 -5.53 -26.36
C GLU A 303 34.98 -4.87 -26.62
N VAL A 304 34.85 -4.33 -27.82
CA VAL A 304 33.62 -3.75 -28.39
C VAL A 304 32.97 -4.78 -29.31
N ALA A 305 31.64 -4.91 -29.28
CA ALA A 305 30.91 -5.75 -30.23
C ALA A 305 29.65 -5.04 -30.71
N ASP A 306 29.70 -4.60 -31.96
CA ASP A 306 28.57 -4.14 -32.76
C ASP A 306 27.78 -5.38 -33.21
N PHE A 307 26.45 -5.41 -33.01
CA PHE A 307 25.61 -6.47 -33.58
C PHE A 307 24.30 -5.92 -34.15
N ALA A 308 24.07 -6.25 -35.41
CA ALA A 308 23.02 -5.67 -36.23
C ALA A 308 21.67 -6.41 -36.15
N ARG A 309 20.61 -5.65 -36.45
CA ARG A 309 19.32 -6.04 -37.05
C ARG A 309 18.89 -7.52 -37.00
N ALA A 310 17.83 -7.76 -36.25
CA ALA A 310 16.67 -8.58 -36.64
C ALA A 310 15.42 -7.89 -36.07
N GLY A 311 14.23 -7.92 -36.64
CA GLY A 311 13.72 -8.39 -37.93
C GLY A 311 12.21 -8.06 -37.97
N GLU A 312 11.63 -7.70 -39.12
CA GLU A 312 10.18 -7.39 -39.18
C GLU A 312 9.33 -8.64 -38.92
N VAL A 313 8.21 -8.47 -38.20
CA VAL A 313 7.23 -9.53 -37.92
C VAL A 313 5.86 -9.08 -38.42
N ASP A 314 5.22 -9.89 -39.27
CA ASP A 314 3.91 -9.62 -39.88
C ASP A 314 2.77 -9.80 -38.84
N PRO A 315 1.84 -8.84 -38.63
CA PRO A 315 0.87 -8.89 -37.53
C PRO A 315 -0.31 -9.89 -37.67
N ARG A 316 -0.18 -11.00 -38.42
CA ARG A 316 -1.35 -11.77 -38.90
C ARG A 316 -1.43 -13.26 -38.57
N GLU A 317 -0.55 -13.82 -37.74
CA GLU A 317 -0.66 -15.23 -37.31
C GLU A 317 -0.48 -15.43 -35.78
N ASP A 318 -1.50 -15.11 -34.99
CA ASP A 318 -1.87 -15.93 -33.83
C ASP A 318 -3.35 -15.73 -33.45
N GLN A 319 -4.22 -16.60 -33.99
CA GLN A 319 -5.57 -16.76 -33.48
C GLN A 319 -5.90 -18.24 -33.27
N GLY A 320 -5.79 -18.68 -32.01
CA GLY A 320 -6.68 -19.72 -31.49
C GLY A 320 -6.02 -21.03 -31.05
N ARG A 321 -5.42 -21.03 -29.85
CA ARG A 321 -5.36 -22.21 -28.98
C ARG A 321 -5.50 -21.82 -27.50
N GLY A 322 -6.59 -22.27 -26.88
CA GLY A 322 -6.84 -22.38 -25.44
C GLY A 322 -6.24 -21.32 -24.51
N ARG A 323 -6.99 -20.23 -24.24
CA ARG A 323 -6.76 -19.40 -23.05
C ARG A 323 -7.31 -20.15 -21.83
N GLY A 324 -6.43 -20.82 -21.08
CA GLY A 324 -6.76 -21.21 -19.71
C GLY A 324 -6.52 -20.05 -18.76
N GLU A 325 -7.01 -20.20 -17.54
CA GLU A 325 -6.73 -19.31 -16.42
C GLU A 325 -6.14 -20.15 -15.29
N ALA A 326 -5.17 -19.60 -14.56
CA ALA A 326 -4.51 -20.21 -13.41
C ALA A 326 -4.36 -19.18 -12.29
N VAL A 327 -4.26 -19.61 -11.04
CA VAL A 327 -4.07 -18.71 -9.90
C VAL A 327 -2.59 -18.65 -9.53
N ASP A 328 -2.04 -17.45 -9.37
CA ASP A 328 -0.70 -17.24 -8.82
C ASP A 328 -0.68 -17.62 -7.33
N PRO A 329 0.14 -18.60 -6.88
CA PRO A 329 0.10 -19.10 -5.51
C PRO A 329 0.72 -18.15 -4.47
N VAL A 330 1.41 -17.09 -4.90
CA VAL A 330 2.04 -16.09 -4.02
C VAL A 330 1.07 -14.96 -3.68
N CYS A 331 0.25 -14.53 -4.64
CA CYS A 331 -0.65 -13.37 -4.48
C CYS A 331 -2.14 -13.65 -4.68
N GLY A 332 -2.53 -14.85 -5.14
CA GLY A 332 -3.92 -15.22 -5.41
C GLY A 332 -4.52 -14.60 -6.68
N MET A 333 -3.71 -13.98 -7.55
CA MET A 333 -4.20 -13.34 -8.77
C MET A 333 -4.42 -14.35 -9.89
N THR A 334 -5.59 -14.31 -10.53
CA THR A 334 -5.88 -15.09 -11.74
C THR A 334 -5.11 -14.54 -12.95
N VAL A 335 -4.38 -15.42 -13.64
CA VAL A 335 -3.54 -15.10 -14.80
C VAL A 335 -3.89 -15.98 -16.00
N ALA A 336 -3.81 -15.44 -17.21
CA ALA A 336 -4.01 -16.21 -18.43
C ALA A 336 -2.81 -17.15 -18.70
N THR A 337 -3.06 -18.41 -19.02
CA THR A 337 -2.02 -19.42 -19.29
C THR A 337 -1.52 -19.37 -20.74
N VAL A 338 -1.09 -18.18 -21.18
CA VAL A 338 -0.53 -17.93 -22.52
C VAL A 338 1.00 -18.02 -22.51
N PRO A 339 1.67 -18.31 -23.65
CA PRO A 339 3.13 -18.51 -23.69
C PRO A 339 3.98 -17.34 -23.19
N ALA A 340 3.42 -16.12 -23.20
CA ALA A 340 4.05 -14.88 -22.73
C ALA A 340 3.90 -14.61 -21.22
N SER A 341 3.08 -15.40 -20.51
CA SER A 341 2.90 -15.26 -19.06
C SER A 341 4.07 -15.84 -18.28
N GLU A 342 4.39 -15.23 -17.15
CA GLU A 342 5.45 -15.68 -16.24
C GLU A 342 5.12 -17.07 -15.67
N ARG A 343 6.11 -17.96 -15.68
CA ARG A 343 5.94 -19.37 -15.27
C ARG A 343 7.23 -20.03 -14.80
N ALA A 344 7.08 -21.09 -14.02
CA ALA A 344 8.16 -21.97 -13.59
C ALA A 344 7.66 -23.41 -13.48
N GLU A 345 8.57 -24.38 -13.61
CA GLU A 345 8.26 -25.79 -13.34
C GLU A 345 8.56 -26.10 -11.88
N TYR A 346 7.59 -26.67 -11.17
CA TYR A 346 7.72 -27.11 -9.78
C TYR A 346 6.91 -28.40 -9.57
N ASP A 347 7.50 -29.38 -8.89
CA ASP A 347 6.96 -30.74 -8.70
C ASP A 347 6.34 -31.39 -9.97
N GLY A 348 6.96 -31.14 -11.13
CA GLY A 348 6.51 -31.66 -12.42
C GLY A 348 5.28 -30.96 -13.03
N ARG A 349 4.92 -29.77 -12.52
CA ARG A 349 3.80 -28.95 -13.00
C ARG A 349 4.28 -27.54 -13.37
N THR A 350 3.71 -26.98 -14.44
CA THR A 350 3.86 -25.55 -14.76
C THR A 350 3.03 -24.70 -13.80
N VAL A 351 3.70 -23.97 -12.91
CA VAL A 351 3.12 -22.92 -12.06
C VAL A 351 3.17 -21.59 -12.80
N TRP A 352 2.09 -20.80 -12.73
CA TRP A 352 1.92 -19.52 -13.43
C TRP A 352 1.91 -18.36 -12.44
N PHE A 353 2.42 -17.20 -12.86
CA PHE A 353 2.60 -16.04 -12.00
C PHE A 353 2.13 -14.75 -12.65
N CYS A 354 1.70 -13.78 -11.84
CA CYS A 354 1.28 -12.44 -12.29
C CYS A 354 2.46 -11.54 -12.69
N GLY A 355 3.67 -11.92 -12.29
CA GLY A 355 4.89 -11.23 -12.70
C GLY A 355 6.17 -11.84 -12.12
N PRO A 356 7.34 -11.32 -12.52
CA PRO A 356 8.64 -11.86 -12.10
C PRO A 356 8.86 -11.85 -10.59
N GLY A 357 8.27 -10.88 -9.88
CA GLY A 357 8.35 -10.78 -8.41
C GLY A 357 7.75 -11.99 -7.70
N CYS A 358 6.52 -12.38 -8.09
CA CYS A 358 5.85 -13.55 -7.51
C CYS A 358 6.56 -14.85 -7.91
N ARG A 359 6.97 -14.98 -9.18
CA ARG A 359 7.80 -16.11 -9.64
C ARG A 359 9.09 -16.26 -8.82
N ASN A 360 9.80 -15.16 -8.56
CA ASN A 360 11.05 -15.17 -7.79
C ASN A 360 10.82 -15.43 -6.30
N ALA A 361 9.74 -14.90 -5.71
CA ALA A 361 9.36 -15.16 -4.33
C ALA A 361 8.93 -16.63 -4.11
N PHE A 362 8.24 -17.23 -5.08
CA PHE A 362 7.91 -18.66 -5.09
C PHE A 362 9.18 -19.51 -5.18
N LEU A 363 10.07 -19.23 -6.13
CA LEU A 363 11.33 -19.98 -6.30
C LEU A 363 12.30 -19.86 -5.11
N ALA A 364 12.17 -18.82 -4.28
CA ALA A 364 12.99 -18.63 -3.09
C ALA A 364 12.56 -19.50 -1.89
N ASP A 365 11.26 -19.77 -1.74
CA ASP A 365 10.70 -20.61 -0.66
C ASP A 365 9.36 -21.24 -1.11
N PRO A 366 9.38 -22.27 -1.99
CA PRO A 366 8.15 -22.82 -2.57
C PRO A 366 7.21 -23.43 -1.53
N THR A 367 7.76 -24.04 -0.47
CA THR A 367 7.03 -24.71 0.61
C THR A 367 6.16 -23.77 1.46
N ARG A 368 6.34 -22.46 1.31
CA ARG A 368 5.55 -21.42 1.97
C ARG A 368 4.16 -21.22 1.37
N TYR A 369 3.97 -21.62 0.11
CA TYR A 369 2.76 -21.34 -0.66
C TYR A 369 1.98 -22.64 -0.89
N PRO A 370 0.78 -22.81 -0.31
CA PRO A 370 -0.03 -24.01 -0.53
C PRO A 370 -0.53 -24.06 -1.97
N GLU A 371 -0.56 -25.27 -2.56
CA GLU A 371 -1.29 -25.50 -3.81
C GLU A 371 -2.78 -25.17 -3.62
N SER A 372 -3.40 -24.55 -4.63
CA SER A 372 -4.84 -24.23 -4.69
C SER A 372 -5.55 -25.03 -5.78
#